data_AF-A0A132PCI3-F1
#
_entry.id   AF-A0A132PCI3-F1
#
_cell.length_a   1.000
_cell.length_b   1.000
_cell.length_c   1.000
_cell.angle_alpha   90.00
_cell.angle_beta   90.00
_cell.angle_gamma   90.00
#
_symmetry.space_group_name_H-M   'P 1'
#
loop_
_entity.id
_entity.type
_entity.pdbx_description
1 polymer ?
#
loop_
_entity_poly.entity_id
_entity_poly.type
_entity_poly.pdbx_seq_one_letter_code
_entity_poly.pdbx_strand_id
1 'polypeptide(L)'
;MAGLTAACTDGANTAAASPEHAVHRHIAAAKTGDVATLRSGACGALATAMEPRTDDEVRAHFLEAYSAGPDLLSVEPDGAGNRRIVTGYYSDVTDLDIAFTVENLDGWKVCEIRRGNGRFGPLPGPFER
;
A
#
# COMPACT_ATOMS: atom_id res chain seq x y z
N MET A 1 40.43 -32.90 -5.40
CA MET A 1 40.50 -31.65 -6.19
C MET A 1 39.20 -31.51 -6.95
N ALA A 2 38.65 -30.28 -6.98
CA ALA A 2 37.36 -29.85 -7.51
C ALA A 2 36.14 -30.38 -6.72
N GLY A 3 35.24 -29.57 -6.19
CA GLY A 3 35.08 -28.12 -6.27
C GLY A 3 33.63 -27.82 -5.87
N LEU A 4 33.43 -26.93 -4.90
CA LEU A 4 32.11 -26.48 -4.47
C LEU A 4 31.35 -25.87 -5.65
N THR A 5 30.16 -26.39 -5.93
CA THR A 5 29.04 -25.54 -6.30
C THR A 5 27.99 -25.71 -5.21
N ALA A 6 28.19 -24.98 -4.11
CA ALA A 6 27.08 -24.60 -3.26
C ALA A 6 26.12 -23.84 -4.17
N ALA A 7 25.07 -24.52 -4.63
CA ALA A 7 23.91 -23.85 -5.14
C ALA A 7 23.42 -23.00 -3.98
N CYS A 8 23.75 -21.71 -4.01
CA CYS A 8 22.92 -20.70 -3.40
C CYS A 8 21.55 -20.88 -4.06
N THR A 9 20.71 -21.73 -3.48
CA THR A 9 19.28 -21.48 -3.48
C THR A 9 19.14 -20.13 -2.81
N ASP A 10 19.24 -19.07 -3.63
CA ASP A 10 18.81 -17.75 -3.26
C ASP A 10 17.46 -17.96 -2.58
N GLY A 11 17.41 -17.54 -1.32
CA GLY A 11 16.24 -17.59 -0.47
C GLY A 11 15.16 -16.65 -1.00
N ALA A 12 14.67 -16.94 -2.20
CA ALA A 12 13.35 -16.55 -2.69
C ALA A 12 12.27 -17.45 -2.06
N ASN A 13 12.52 -17.96 -0.84
CA ASN A 13 11.47 -18.07 0.16
C ASN A 13 11.02 -16.64 0.44
N THR A 14 10.14 -16.16 -0.43
CA THR A 14 9.11 -15.15 -0.17
C THR A 14 9.01 -14.91 1.32
N ALA A 15 9.70 -13.85 1.80
CA ALA A 15 9.19 -13.10 2.93
C ALA A 15 7.70 -12.98 2.64
N ALA A 16 6.86 -13.63 3.44
CA ALA A 16 5.42 -13.48 3.32
C ALA A 16 5.20 -11.98 3.44
N ALA A 17 5.03 -11.30 2.30
CA ALA A 17 5.26 -9.87 2.15
C ALA A 17 4.29 -9.18 3.09
N SER A 18 4.74 -8.76 4.26
CA SER A 18 3.87 -8.46 5.39
C SER A 18 2.85 -7.36 5.04
N PRO A 19 1.78 -7.20 5.83
CA PRO A 19 0.84 -6.07 5.69
C PRO A 19 1.55 -4.72 5.44
N GLU A 20 2.60 -4.45 6.21
CA GLU A 20 3.49 -3.29 6.11
C GLU A 20 4.14 -3.21 4.73
N HIS A 21 4.72 -4.31 4.27
CA HIS A 21 5.44 -4.36 3.01
C HIS A 21 4.49 -4.08 1.82
N ALA A 22 3.26 -4.58 1.88
CA ALA A 22 2.25 -4.28 0.87
C ALA A 22 1.93 -2.78 0.80
N VAL A 23 1.81 -2.12 1.95
CA VAL A 23 1.56 -0.66 2.03
C VAL A 23 2.79 0.14 1.60
N HIS A 24 4.00 -0.23 2.00
CA HIS A 24 5.23 0.41 1.54
C HIS A 24 5.36 0.35 0.01
N ARG A 25 5.13 -0.83 -0.59
CA ARG A 25 5.14 -1.00 -2.05
C ARG A 25 4.05 -0.15 -2.70
N HIS A 26 2.86 -0.11 -2.13
CA HIS A 26 1.76 0.72 -2.62
C HIS A 26 2.12 2.21 -2.62
N ILE A 27 2.65 2.73 -1.52
CA ILE A 27 3.07 4.14 -1.39
C ILE A 27 4.21 4.45 -2.37
N ALA A 28 5.19 3.56 -2.49
CA ALA A 28 6.29 3.75 -3.44
C ALA A 28 5.78 3.83 -4.89
N ALA A 29 4.87 2.92 -5.27
CA ALA A 29 4.24 2.93 -6.59
C ALA A 29 3.38 4.18 -6.82
N ALA A 30 2.67 4.65 -5.79
CA ALA A 30 1.90 5.88 -5.84
C ALA A 30 2.78 7.11 -6.09
N LYS A 31 3.91 7.21 -5.38
CA LYS A 31 4.87 8.32 -5.52
C LYS A 31 5.58 8.35 -6.87
N THR A 32 5.77 7.20 -7.52
CA THR A 32 6.43 7.10 -8.83
C THR A 32 5.47 7.04 -10.01
N GLY A 33 4.16 6.91 -9.76
CA GLY A 33 3.16 6.77 -10.81
C GLY A 33 3.18 5.40 -11.50
N ASP A 34 3.64 4.36 -10.80
CA ASP A 34 3.66 2.97 -11.28
C ASP A 34 2.28 2.33 -11.16
N VAL A 35 1.45 2.56 -12.18
CA VAL A 35 0.07 2.08 -12.24
C VAL A 35 -0.03 0.55 -12.29
N ALA A 36 0.94 -0.14 -12.91
CA ALA A 36 0.93 -1.60 -12.99
C ALA A 36 1.07 -2.22 -11.60
N THR A 37 1.97 -1.68 -10.77
CA THR A 37 2.12 -2.10 -9.37
C THR A 37 0.90 -1.69 -8.53
N LEU A 38 0.32 -0.51 -8.73
CA LEU A 38 -0.90 -0.09 -8.03
C LEU A 38 -2.08 -1.03 -8.30
N ARG A 39 -2.31 -1.39 -9.57
CA ARG A 39 -3.41 -2.28 -9.95
C ARG A 39 -3.21 -3.71 -9.46
N SER A 40 -2.02 -4.27 -9.65
CA SER A 40 -1.71 -5.64 -9.21
C SER A 40 -1.67 -5.79 -7.67
N GLY A 41 -1.34 -4.70 -6.98
CA GLY A 41 -1.32 -4.61 -5.52
C GLY A 41 -2.66 -4.26 -4.86
N ALA A 42 -3.74 -4.07 -5.63
CA ALA A 42 -5.04 -3.67 -5.12
C ALA A 42 -6.08 -4.79 -5.12
N CYS A 43 -7.07 -4.66 -4.24
CA CYS A 43 -8.23 -5.53 -4.14
C CYS A 43 -9.48 -4.73 -3.71
N GLY A 44 -10.61 -5.42 -3.51
CA GLY A 44 -11.82 -4.84 -2.92
C GLY A 44 -12.26 -3.52 -3.55
N ALA A 45 -12.61 -2.56 -2.69
CA ALA A 45 -13.11 -1.25 -3.10
C ALA A 45 -12.08 -0.45 -3.92
N LEU A 46 -10.79 -0.57 -3.59
CA LEU A 46 -9.73 0.13 -4.31
C LEU A 46 -9.60 -0.38 -5.75
N ALA A 47 -9.62 -1.69 -5.96
CA ALA A 47 -9.58 -2.29 -7.30
C ALA A 47 -10.81 -1.88 -8.13
N THR A 48 -12.01 -1.95 -7.54
CA THR A 48 -13.25 -1.51 -8.18
C THR A 48 -13.23 -0.03 -8.54
N ALA A 49 -12.63 0.82 -7.70
CA ALA A 49 -12.47 2.23 -8.01
C ALA A 49 -11.49 2.45 -9.19
N MET A 50 -10.41 1.67 -9.30
CA MET A 50 -9.45 1.84 -10.40
C MET A 50 -9.92 1.24 -11.72
N GLU A 51 -10.79 0.23 -11.70
CA GLU A 51 -11.23 -0.51 -12.90
C GLU A 51 -11.79 0.38 -14.02
N PRO A 52 -12.72 1.33 -13.80
CA PRO A 52 -13.27 2.15 -14.87
C PRO A 52 -12.33 3.27 -15.35
N ARG A 53 -11.16 3.44 -14.72
CA ARG A 53 -10.24 4.56 -14.97
C ARG A 53 -9.10 4.13 -15.87
N THR A 54 -8.66 5.03 -16.72
CA THR A 54 -7.43 4.88 -17.51
C THR A 54 -6.20 4.92 -16.62
N ASP A 55 -5.08 4.39 -17.12
CA ASP A 55 -3.82 4.43 -16.36
C ASP A 55 -3.34 5.86 -16.13
N ASP A 56 -3.60 6.80 -17.05
CA ASP A 56 -3.22 8.20 -16.87
C ASP A 56 -4.05 8.87 -15.76
N GLU A 57 -5.35 8.59 -15.68
CA GLU A 57 -6.20 9.07 -14.58
C GLU A 57 -5.74 8.49 -13.23
N VAL A 58 -5.49 7.18 -13.16
CA VAL A 58 -4.97 6.54 -11.95
C VAL A 58 -3.65 7.19 -11.55
N ARG A 59 -2.70 7.34 -12.49
CA ARG A 59 -1.40 7.97 -12.23
C ARG A 59 -1.56 9.37 -11.67
N ALA A 60 -2.37 10.21 -12.32
CA ALA A 60 -2.55 11.61 -11.91
C ALA A 60 -3.11 11.71 -10.48
N HIS A 61 -4.16 10.95 -10.18
CA HIS A 61 -4.78 10.97 -8.86
C HIS A 61 -3.85 10.47 -7.75
N PHE A 62 -3.07 9.42 -8.00
CA PHE A 62 -2.13 8.90 -7.00
C PHE A 62 -0.93 9.83 -6.79
N LEU A 63 -0.37 10.42 -7.86
CA LEU A 63 0.72 11.39 -7.73
C LEU A 63 0.30 12.62 -6.94
N GLU A 64 -0.89 13.15 -7.21
CA GLU A 64 -1.44 14.29 -6.46
C GLU A 64 -1.57 13.95 -4.97
N ALA A 65 -2.25 12.83 -4.66
CA ALA A 65 -2.54 12.42 -3.28
C ALA A 65 -1.29 12.04 -2.46
N TYR A 66 -0.25 11.47 -3.09
CA TYR A 66 0.94 10.97 -2.41
C TYR A 66 2.19 11.84 -2.61
N SER A 67 2.05 13.02 -3.23
CA SER A 67 3.14 13.99 -3.42
C SER A 67 3.85 14.35 -2.10
N ALA A 68 3.09 14.55 -1.02
CA ALA A 68 3.61 14.55 0.35
C ALA A 68 3.77 13.10 0.86
N GLY A 69 2.65 12.36 0.91
CA GLY A 69 2.56 10.98 1.42
C GLY A 69 2.92 10.87 2.92
N PRO A 70 2.48 9.80 3.61
CA PRO A 70 2.82 9.61 5.02
C PRO A 70 4.31 9.29 5.18
N ASP A 71 4.93 9.81 6.24
CA ASP A 71 6.36 9.66 6.55
C ASP A 71 6.62 8.49 7.50
N LEU A 72 5.60 8.09 8.26
CA LEU A 72 5.67 7.02 9.24
C LEU A 72 4.53 6.03 9.03
N LEU A 73 4.79 4.73 9.16
CA LEU A 73 3.76 3.70 9.18
C LEU A 73 3.75 3.02 10.55
N SER A 74 2.58 2.85 11.13
CA SER A 74 2.33 1.95 12.27
C SER A 74 1.33 0.90 11.85
N VAL A 75 1.54 -0.33 12.31
CA VAL A 75 0.58 -1.40 12.15
C VAL A 75 -0.08 -1.66 13.49
N GLU A 76 -1.39 -1.84 13.46
CA GLU A 76 -2.09 -2.31 14.65
C GLU A 76 -1.54 -3.70 15.01
N PRO A 77 -0.95 -3.87 16.22
CA PRO A 77 -0.33 -5.13 16.57
C PRO A 77 -1.39 -6.24 16.65
N ASP A 78 -1.09 -7.34 15.98
CA ASP A 78 -1.76 -8.64 16.10
C ASP A 78 -3.30 -8.63 16.07
N GLY A 79 -3.86 -8.29 14.91
CA GLY A 79 -5.11 -8.94 14.51
C GLY A 79 -4.85 -10.42 14.23
N ALA A 80 -5.73 -11.33 14.59
CA ALA A 80 -5.75 -12.67 13.97
C ALA A 80 -6.49 -12.58 12.62
N GLY A 81 -6.08 -13.35 11.61
CA GLY A 81 -6.82 -13.47 10.34
C GLY A 81 -6.11 -12.91 9.10
N ASN A 82 -6.83 -12.88 7.98
CA ASN A 82 -6.33 -12.48 6.65
C ASN A 82 -6.48 -10.98 6.33
N ARG A 83 -6.99 -10.18 7.27
CA ARG A 83 -7.22 -8.73 7.11
C ARG A 83 -6.49 -7.94 8.20
N ARG A 84 -5.85 -6.83 7.84
CA ARG A 84 -5.16 -5.92 8.76
C ARG A 84 -5.46 -4.46 8.40
N ILE A 85 -5.28 -3.58 9.38
CA ILE A 85 -5.27 -2.14 9.19
C ILE A 85 -3.84 -1.66 9.43
N VAL A 86 -3.30 -0.93 8.47
CA VAL A 86 -2.01 -0.25 8.56
C VAL A 86 -2.28 1.24 8.54
N THR A 87 -1.76 1.99 9.51
CA THR A 87 -1.97 3.44 9.62
C THR A 87 -0.69 4.16 9.23
N GLY A 88 -0.77 5.07 8.27
CA GLY A 88 0.27 6.03 7.96
C GLY A 88 0.05 7.37 8.65
N TYR A 89 1.12 7.96 9.17
CA TYR A 89 1.14 9.27 9.83
C TYR A 89 2.06 10.23 9.07
N TYR A 90 1.69 11.51 9.09
CA TYR A 90 2.45 12.61 8.49
C TYR A 90 3.19 13.35 9.61
N SER A 91 4.53 13.36 9.62
CA SER A 91 5.27 13.91 10.77
C SER A 91 5.13 15.43 10.89
N ASP A 92 4.87 16.10 9.78
CA ASP A 92 4.78 17.56 9.70
C ASP A 92 3.34 18.08 9.83
N VAL A 93 2.35 17.19 9.95
CA VAL A 93 0.93 17.55 10.07
C VAL A 93 0.31 16.80 11.24
N THR A 94 -0.03 17.54 12.29
CA THR A 94 -0.77 16.99 13.43
C THR A 94 -2.16 16.54 13.01
N ASP A 95 -2.58 15.37 13.48
CA ASP A 95 -3.93 14.81 13.31
C ASP A 95 -4.34 14.42 11.86
N LEU A 96 -3.36 14.27 10.95
CA LEU A 96 -3.58 13.65 9.65
C LEU A 96 -3.04 12.21 9.66
N ASP A 97 -3.95 11.25 9.49
CA ASP A 97 -3.62 9.84 9.35
C ASP A 97 -4.39 9.19 8.20
N ILE A 98 -3.76 8.19 7.59
CA ILE A 98 -4.30 7.41 6.48
C ILE A 98 -4.32 5.95 6.86
N ALA A 99 -5.50 5.33 6.81
CA ALA A 99 -5.68 3.92 7.13
C ALA A 99 -5.77 3.11 5.83
N PHE A 100 -4.98 2.04 5.77
CA PHE A 100 -4.98 1.06 4.70
C PHE A 100 -5.57 -0.24 5.22
N THR A 101 -6.73 -0.64 4.69
CA THR A 101 -7.19 -2.02 4.86
C THR A 101 -6.40 -2.88 3.89
N VAL A 102 -5.66 -3.85 4.42
CA VAL A 102 -4.96 -4.84 3.61
C VAL A 102 -5.50 -6.24 3.86
N GLU A 103 -5.60 -7.03 2.80
CA GLU A 103 -6.06 -8.42 2.88
C GLU A 103 -5.05 -9.35 2.19
N ASN A 104 -4.89 -10.56 2.74
CA ASN A 104 -4.07 -11.61 2.19
C ASN A 104 -4.93 -12.49 1.25
N LEU A 105 -4.81 -12.23 -0.06
CA LEU A 105 -5.53 -12.91 -1.14
C LEU A 105 -4.48 -13.46 -2.14
N ASP A 106 -3.75 -14.49 -1.69
CA ASP A 106 -2.54 -15.03 -2.34
C ASP A 106 -1.35 -14.05 -2.35
N GLY A 107 -1.27 -13.27 -1.27
CA GLY A 107 -0.35 -12.14 -1.10
C GLY A 107 -1.08 -10.94 -0.50
N TRP A 108 -0.38 -10.16 0.31
CA TRP A 108 -0.96 -8.97 0.93
C TRP A 108 -1.18 -7.86 -0.11
N LYS A 109 -2.42 -7.37 -0.17
CA LYS A 109 -2.90 -6.36 -1.12
C LYS A 109 -3.68 -5.27 -0.39
N VAL A 110 -3.69 -4.06 -0.93
CA VAL A 110 -4.46 -2.93 -0.39
C VAL A 110 -5.88 -2.98 -0.95
N CYS A 111 -6.87 -3.24 -0.09
CA CYS A 111 -8.27 -3.35 -0.49
C CYS A 111 -9.05 -2.05 -0.33
N GLU A 112 -8.64 -1.21 0.61
CA GLU A 112 -9.33 0.03 0.94
C GLU A 112 -8.33 1.05 1.51
N ILE A 113 -8.57 2.32 1.23
CA ILE A 113 -7.79 3.45 1.75
C ILE A 113 -8.80 4.43 2.34
N ARG A 114 -8.62 4.81 3.60
CA ARG A 114 -9.56 5.65 4.35
C ARG A 114 -8.82 6.71 5.17
N ARG A 115 -9.55 7.74 5.61
CA ARG A 115 -9.14 8.60 6.74
C ARG A 115 -9.01 7.76 8.00
N GLY A 116 -7.93 7.94 8.74
CA GLY A 116 -7.66 7.15 9.94
C GLY A 116 -8.53 7.53 11.14
N ASN A 117 -8.78 8.81 11.47
CA ASN A 117 -9.91 9.33 12.30
C ASN A 117 -9.77 10.85 12.70
N GLY A 118 -9.84 11.82 11.76
CA GLY A 118 -9.70 13.26 12.14
C GLY A 118 -10.37 14.28 11.21
N ARG A 119 -10.99 15.33 11.78
CA ARG A 119 -11.95 16.28 11.17
C ARG A 119 -11.32 17.44 10.37
N PHE A 120 -10.04 17.44 10.01
CA PHE A 120 -9.40 18.62 9.40
C PHE A 120 -8.56 18.28 8.17
N GLY A 121 -9.01 18.75 6.99
CA GLY A 121 -8.23 18.85 5.75
C GLY A 121 -8.64 17.89 4.61
N PRO A 122 -8.47 18.30 3.33
CA PRO A 122 -8.47 17.38 2.18
C PRO A 122 -7.07 16.73 2.16
N LEU A 123 -6.90 15.41 2.21
CA LEU A 123 -7.31 14.43 1.21
C LEU A 123 -7.19 13.01 1.79
N PRO A 124 -8.11 12.11 1.43
CA PRO A 124 -7.89 10.67 1.62
C PRO A 124 -8.33 9.88 0.40
N GLY A 125 -7.56 8.84 0.04
CA GLY A 125 -7.80 8.01 -1.14
C GLY A 125 -7.77 8.80 -2.47
N PRO A 126 -7.08 8.32 -3.52
CA PRO A 126 -7.00 9.04 -4.79
C PRO A 126 -8.35 9.25 -5.50
N PHE A 127 -9.43 8.64 -5.01
CA PHE A 127 -10.74 8.59 -5.68
C PHE A 127 -11.92 8.96 -4.78
N GLU A 128 -11.69 9.58 -3.62
CA GLU A 128 -12.82 10.09 -2.82
C GLU A 128 -13.60 11.15 -3.61
N ARG A 129 -14.94 11.06 -3.55
CA ARG A 129 -15.88 12.00 -4.16
C ARG A 129 -16.29 13.08 -3.18
#